data_AF-A0AAE2YH01-F1
#
_entry.id   AF-A0AAE2YH01-F1
#
_cell.length_a   1.000
_cell.length_b   1.000
_cell.length_c   1.000
_cell.angle_alpha   90.00
_cell.angle_beta   90.00
_cell.angle_gamma   90.00
#
_symmetry.space_group_name_H-M   'P 1'
#
loop_
_entity.id
_entity.type
_entity.pdbx_description
1 polymer ?
#
loop_
_entity_poly.entity_id
_entity_poly.type
_entity_poly.pdbx_seq_one_letter_code
_entity_poly.pdbx_strand_id
1 'polypeptide(L)'
;MGVVAVAKWPYIAGDYLVGKEDGAFAVVTCGSHDLPEKVVTRAADIVAIAGSCETENDGVARILQNIVSNSNIRFLVICGEEVVGHAPGQTIIALYENGIGANYRVIGSEGTIPVLNPKYFRIGDPHTVVERFRKQVTLVDMRGERDPDVVVTKIRSLAATRVERYPEPPLLPLPEEEKYDWATALRRVVEEGSWLRERGAEPVNVLFYRGELKVCDVAGIKLGGQRGEYPIVLSGTLFYRRDPLVEDPFRGVFNEEAAEELIVRQMELSDEYSLPSMVHVVGETGEALSKYLFFVADVADTPVIIDSTSLEARVEAMKAAKEAGLEHRTIYNSVLSAEERELEALRAIAPVEYAIILAYGFTLEERLKKVKTILAGVQGVVENAILDPGVPILGEGGIEALHAAWTMKRLYGNPAAIGIHNLVAGVPHELKQKMDFTFIYALPSIYGLDLSLYGPIRNAPRIFPLVAAVEAAVADELHNALGILPRPVHPYYKVREAR
;
A
#
# COMPACT_ATOMS: atom_id res chain seq x y z
N MET A 1 -0.44 7.05 42.16
CA MET A 1 -0.01 6.63 40.81
C MET A 1 -0.51 5.21 40.62
N GLY A 2 -1.64 5.04 39.95
CA GLY A 2 -2.27 3.74 39.75
C GLY A 2 -1.45 2.93 38.77
N VAL A 3 -1.08 1.71 39.16
CA VAL A 3 -0.51 0.70 38.28
C VAL A 3 -1.56 0.39 37.22
N VAL A 4 -1.36 0.92 36.01
CA VAL A 4 -2.16 0.49 34.85
C VAL A 4 -1.81 -0.96 34.62
N ALA A 5 -2.79 -1.85 34.85
CA ALA A 5 -2.67 -3.25 34.48
C ALA A 5 -2.32 -3.31 32.99
N VAL A 6 -1.13 -3.82 32.65
CA VAL A 6 -0.74 -4.01 31.25
C VAL A 6 -1.65 -5.10 30.71
N ALA A 7 -2.46 -4.75 29.71
CA ALA A 7 -3.23 -5.70 28.93
C ALA A 7 -2.31 -6.82 28.39
N LYS A 8 -2.86 -8.03 28.28
CA LYS A 8 -2.23 -9.22 27.68
C LYS A 8 -1.28 -8.84 26.53
N TRP A 9 -0.04 -9.33 26.55
CA TRP A 9 1.00 -8.96 25.58
C TRP A 9 0.50 -9.12 24.12
N PRO A 10 0.37 -8.03 23.34
CA PRO A 10 -0.22 -8.07 22.01
C PRO A 10 0.81 -8.46 20.95
N TYR A 11 1.24 -9.73 20.97
CA TYR A 11 2.17 -10.24 19.97
C TYR A 11 1.51 -10.35 18.57
N ILE A 12 2.29 -10.06 17.53
CA ILE A 12 1.93 -10.21 16.10
C ILE A 12 1.97 -11.68 15.72
N ALA A 13 0.82 -12.22 15.31
CA ALA A 13 0.62 -13.63 14.93
C ALA A 13 1.70 -14.18 13.98
N GLY A 14 2.08 -15.45 14.21
CA GLY A 14 3.03 -16.21 13.40
C GLY A 14 3.34 -17.58 14.03
N ASP A 15 4.25 -18.32 13.41
CA ASP A 15 4.62 -19.69 13.82
C ASP A 15 5.71 -19.67 14.90
N TYR A 16 5.28 -19.46 16.14
CA TYR A 16 6.14 -19.47 17.32
C TYR A 16 5.34 -19.91 18.55
N LEU A 17 6.08 -20.24 19.61
CA LEU A 17 5.54 -20.65 20.89
C LEU A 17 5.72 -19.52 21.90
N VAL A 18 4.64 -19.14 22.57
CA VAL A 18 4.66 -18.17 23.67
C VAL A 18 4.80 -18.93 24.98
N GLY A 19 5.85 -18.63 25.73
CA GLY A 19 6.10 -19.16 27.06
C GLY A 19 5.52 -18.22 28.13
N LYS A 20 6.40 -17.68 28.98
CA LYS A 20 6.02 -16.75 30.04
C LYS A 20 5.95 -15.31 29.50
N GLU A 21 4.77 -14.70 29.47
CA GLU A 21 4.56 -13.36 28.88
C GLU A 21 5.46 -12.25 29.48
N ASP A 22 5.85 -12.34 30.75
CA ASP A 22 6.79 -11.44 31.42
C ASP A 22 8.25 -11.97 31.42
N GLY A 23 8.54 -12.96 30.59
CA GLY A 23 9.88 -13.53 30.40
C GLY A 23 10.85 -12.55 29.75
N ALA A 24 12.15 -12.74 30.02
CA ALA A 24 13.20 -11.82 29.58
C ALA A 24 13.86 -12.21 28.26
N PHE A 25 13.53 -13.38 27.70
CA PHE A 25 14.23 -13.96 26.56
C PHE A 25 13.29 -14.22 25.38
N ALA A 26 13.72 -13.81 24.20
CA ALA A 26 13.22 -14.28 22.92
C ALA A 26 14.26 -15.22 22.28
N VAL A 27 13.81 -16.27 21.60
CA VAL A 27 14.67 -17.25 20.94
C VAL A 27 14.28 -17.40 19.47
N VAL A 28 15.25 -17.25 18.58
CA VAL A 28 15.10 -17.49 17.14
C VAL A 28 15.98 -18.67 16.76
N THR A 29 15.39 -19.67 16.11
CA THR A 29 16.04 -20.94 15.78
C THR A 29 16.38 -21.07 14.29
N CYS A 30 16.30 -19.97 13.54
CA CYS A 30 16.52 -19.92 12.10
C CYS A 30 15.74 -21.05 11.39
N GLY A 31 16.40 -21.88 10.57
CA GLY A 31 15.78 -22.99 9.83
C GLY A 31 15.52 -24.26 10.66
N SER A 32 15.76 -24.26 11.97
CA SER A 32 15.60 -25.45 12.83
C SER A 32 14.21 -25.51 13.49
N HIS A 33 13.19 -25.88 12.73
CA HIS A 33 11.77 -25.87 13.16
C HIS A 33 11.40 -26.73 14.37
N ASP A 34 12.19 -27.76 14.68
CA ASP A 34 11.96 -28.63 15.85
C ASP A 34 12.56 -28.09 17.15
N LEU A 35 13.43 -27.09 17.06
CA LEU A 35 14.17 -26.54 18.19
C LEU A 35 13.34 -25.60 19.10
N PRO A 36 12.41 -24.75 18.60
CA PRO A 36 11.61 -23.86 19.43
C PRO A 36 10.86 -24.59 20.55
N GLU A 37 10.15 -25.67 20.22
CA GLU A 37 9.38 -26.46 21.19
C GLU A 37 10.28 -27.06 22.27
N LYS A 38 11.45 -27.57 21.86
CA LYS A 38 12.42 -28.16 22.79
C LYS A 38 12.99 -27.13 23.76
N VAL A 39 13.25 -25.91 23.30
CA VAL A 39 13.78 -24.81 24.13
C VAL A 39 12.69 -24.28 25.07
N VAL A 40 11.50 -23.95 24.56
CA VAL A 40 10.40 -23.42 25.40
C VAL A 40 10.01 -24.42 26.46
N THR A 41 9.87 -25.71 26.15
CA THR A 41 9.50 -26.73 27.14
C THR A 41 10.50 -26.83 28.30
N ARG A 42 11.79 -26.56 28.06
CA ARG A 42 12.86 -26.63 29.07
C ARG A 42 13.08 -25.32 29.84
N ALA A 43 12.61 -24.19 29.30
CA ALA A 43 12.87 -22.85 29.83
C ALA A 43 11.60 -21.97 29.87
N ALA A 44 10.42 -22.57 29.98
CA ALA A 44 9.12 -21.88 29.98
C ALA A 44 8.99 -20.86 31.12
N ASP A 45 9.78 -20.99 32.18
CA ASP A 45 9.83 -20.07 33.32
C ASP A 45 10.55 -18.73 33.03
N ILE A 46 11.27 -18.65 31.91
CA ILE A 46 12.19 -17.54 31.59
C ILE A 46 12.00 -17.03 30.13
N VAL A 47 11.71 -17.93 29.19
CA VAL A 47 11.52 -17.61 27.77
C VAL A 47 10.12 -17.09 27.53
N ALA A 48 10.02 -15.90 26.93
CA ALA A 48 8.76 -15.28 26.56
C ALA A 48 8.22 -15.82 25.23
N ILE A 49 9.10 -15.99 24.24
CA ILE A 49 8.73 -16.43 22.90
C ILE A 49 9.89 -17.18 22.24
N ALA A 50 9.59 -18.23 21.51
CA ALA A 50 10.56 -18.89 20.64
C ALA A 50 9.94 -19.33 19.32
N GLY A 51 10.65 -19.14 18.21
CA GLY A 51 10.19 -19.54 16.89
C GLY A 51 11.33 -19.82 15.91
N SER A 52 10.99 -20.43 14.78
CA SER A 52 11.85 -20.48 13.60
C SER A 52 11.74 -19.18 12.81
N CYS A 53 12.77 -18.86 12.04
CA CYS A 53 12.76 -17.73 11.13
C CYS A 53 13.39 -18.18 9.82
N GLU A 54 12.60 -18.18 8.76
CA GLU A 54 13.07 -18.62 7.44
C GLU A 54 13.53 -17.45 6.57
N THR A 55 12.87 -16.31 6.68
CA THR A 55 13.07 -15.16 5.79
C THR A 55 13.72 -13.98 6.52
N GLU A 56 14.63 -13.33 5.82
CA GLU A 56 15.39 -12.14 6.20
C GLU A 56 14.57 -10.84 6.21
N ASN A 57 13.32 -10.90 5.75
CA ASN A 57 12.42 -9.77 5.60
C ASN A 57 11.20 -9.86 6.53
N ASP A 58 10.07 -10.43 6.13
CA ASP A 58 8.83 -10.51 6.92
C ASP A 58 9.05 -11.26 8.25
N GLY A 59 9.80 -12.38 8.22
CA GLY A 59 10.13 -13.15 9.42
C GLY A 59 10.90 -12.32 10.44
N VAL A 60 11.96 -11.64 10.00
CA VAL A 60 12.73 -10.70 10.84
C VAL A 60 11.83 -9.57 11.34
N ALA A 61 11.01 -8.96 10.48
CA ALA A 61 10.11 -7.88 10.87
C ALA A 61 9.14 -8.29 12.00
N ARG A 62 8.60 -9.51 11.97
CA ARG A 62 7.72 -10.04 13.03
C ARG A 62 8.47 -10.24 14.35
N ILE A 63 9.70 -10.75 14.29
CA ILE A 63 10.55 -10.91 15.48
C ILE A 63 10.77 -9.56 16.16
N LEU A 64 11.17 -8.54 15.39
CA LEU A 64 11.43 -7.20 15.92
C LEU A 64 10.19 -6.63 16.62
N GLN A 65 9.02 -6.72 15.96
CA GLN A 65 7.75 -6.21 16.49
C GLN A 65 7.33 -6.90 17.78
N ASN A 66 7.47 -8.22 17.86
CA ASN A 66 7.15 -8.98 19.08
C ASN A 66 8.08 -8.62 20.24
N ILE A 67 9.35 -8.32 19.96
CA ILE A 67 10.30 -7.90 20.99
C ILE A 67 9.96 -6.49 21.49
N VAL A 68 9.79 -5.51 20.60
CA VAL A 68 9.57 -4.11 21.03
C VAL A 68 8.19 -3.87 21.65
N SER A 69 7.23 -4.78 21.42
CA SER A 69 5.91 -4.77 22.10
C SER A 69 5.93 -5.33 23.51
N ASN A 70 7.08 -5.86 23.97
CA ASN A 70 7.27 -6.36 25.32
C ASN A 70 8.58 -5.89 25.92
N SER A 71 8.54 -4.79 26.69
CA SER A 71 9.72 -4.24 27.38
C SER A 71 10.38 -5.20 28.38
N ASN A 72 9.74 -6.33 28.75
CA ASN A 72 10.38 -7.35 29.60
C ASN A 72 11.42 -8.15 28.84
N ILE A 73 11.30 -8.29 27.50
CA ILE A 73 12.29 -8.99 26.69
C ILE A 73 13.56 -8.13 26.60
N ARG A 74 14.64 -8.67 27.16
CA ARG A 74 15.96 -8.03 27.26
C ARG A 74 17.06 -8.80 26.54
N PHE A 75 16.78 -10.02 26.08
CA PHE A 75 17.73 -10.86 25.37
C PHE A 75 17.09 -11.46 24.13
N LEU A 76 17.82 -11.48 23.02
CA LEU A 76 17.49 -12.27 21.84
C LEU A 76 18.60 -13.31 21.62
N VAL A 77 18.24 -14.59 21.69
CA VAL A 77 19.15 -15.70 21.40
C VAL A 77 18.89 -16.18 19.98
N ILE A 78 19.91 -16.19 19.13
CA ILE A 78 19.85 -16.69 17.76
C ILE A 78 20.61 -18.01 17.74
N CYS A 79 19.96 -19.10 17.36
CA CYS A 79 20.52 -20.45 17.33
C CYS A 79 19.96 -21.24 16.14
N GLY A 80 20.39 -22.48 15.98
CA GLY A 80 19.98 -23.33 14.87
C GLY A 80 20.74 -23.04 13.57
N GLU A 81 20.37 -23.77 12.52
CA GLU A 81 20.98 -23.67 11.19
C GLU A 81 20.42 -22.48 10.39
N GLU A 82 21.30 -21.79 9.68
CA GLU A 82 20.91 -20.74 8.75
C GLU A 82 20.13 -21.30 7.56
N VAL A 83 19.18 -20.52 7.07
CA VAL A 83 18.47 -20.84 5.83
C VAL A 83 19.31 -20.36 4.66
N VAL A 84 19.65 -21.27 3.75
CA VAL A 84 20.47 -20.96 2.58
C VAL A 84 19.77 -19.90 1.71
N GLY A 85 20.52 -18.88 1.30
CA GLY A 85 20.02 -17.77 0.47
C GLY A 85 19.35 -16.64 1.28
N HIS A 86 18.57 -16.98 2.30
CA HIS A 86 17.91 -15.99 3.15
C HIS A 86 18.81 -15.50 4.29
N ALA A 87 19.55 -16.40 4.96
CA ALA A 87 20.45 -16.08 6.07
C ALA A 87 19.83 -15.20 7.19
N PRO A 88 18.62 -15.52 7.71
CA PRO A 88 17.88 -14.66 8.63
C PRO A 88 18.62 -14.37 9.94
N GLY A 89 19.41 -15.32 10.45
CA GLY A 89 20.20 -15.10 11.67
C GLY A 89 21.29 -14.05 11.46
N GLN A 90 21.99 -14.14 10.32
CA GLN A 90 22.98 -13.17 9.87
C GLN A 90 22.34 -11.79 9.68
N THR A 91 21.17 -11.73 9.06
CA THR A 91 20.43 -10.48 8.86
C THR A 91 20.08 -9.81 10.18
N ILE A 92 19.61 -10.56 11.20
CA ILE A 92 19.29 -10.00 12.52
C ILE A 92 20.55 -9.41 13.17
N ILE A 93 21.71 -10.06 13.03
CA ILE A 93 22.98 -9.56 13.57
C ILE A 93 23.41 -8.28 12.85
N ALA A 94 23.41 -8.28 11.51
CA ALA A 94 23.74 -7.12 10.71
C ALA A 94 22.81 -5.93 11.03
N LEU A 95 21.52 -6.20 11.22
CA LEU A 95 20.53 -5.23 11.65
C LEU A 95 20.81 -4.68 13.04
N TYR A 96 21.19 -5.53 13.99
CA TYR A 96 21.51 -5.11 15.34
C TYR A 96 22.75 -4.18 15.37
N GLU A 97 23.78 -4.52 14.60
CA GLU A 97 25.03 -3.76 14.55
C GLU A 97 24.88 -2.46 13.75
N ASN A 98 24.33 -2.53 12.55
CA ASN A 98 24.38 -1.45 11.56
C ASN A 98 23.04 -0.74 11.34
N GLY A 99 21.93 -1.34 11.76
CA GLY A 99 20.59 -0.84 11.47
C GLY A 99 20.18 -1.03 10.01
N ILE A 100 19.29 -0.15 9.54
CA ILE A 100 18.76 -0.17 8.18
C ILE A 100 19.05 1.16 7.47
N GLY A 101 19.27 1.10 6.16
CA GLY A 101 19.46 2.28 5.31
C GLY A 101 18.14 3.00 5.02
N ALA A 102 18.21 4.15 4.33
CA ALA A 102 17.03 4.96 3.99
C ALA A 102 16.00 4.21 3.09
N ASN A 103 16.45 3.19 2.36
CA ASN A 103 15.62 2.30 1.55
C ASN A 103 15.14 1.06 2.33
N TYR A 104 15.21 1.08 3.67
CA TYR A 104 14.87 -0.02 4.57
C TYR A 104 15.69 -1.31 4.39
N ARG A 105 16.74 -1.30 3.57
CA ARG A 105 17.65 -2.43 3.41
C ARG A 105 18.53 -2.56 4.66
N VAL A 106 18.65 -3.77 5.19
CA VAL A 106 19.54 -4.09 6.31
C VAL A 106 20.99 -3.95 5.86
N ILE A 107 21.73 -3.08 6.54
CA ILE A 107 23.11 -2.75 6.18
C ILE A 107 24.02 -3.90 6.59
N GLY A 108 24.70 -4.51 5.63
CA GLY A 108 25.62 -5.64 5.85
C GLY A 108 24.94 -7.02 5.89
N SER A 109 23.67 -7.12 5.51
CA SER A 109 22.99 -8.41 5.41
C SER A 109 23.41 -9.19 4.16
N GLU A 110 23.65 -10.49 4.34
CA GLU A 110 23.97 -11.48 3.30
C GLU A 110 22.72 -12.12 2.67
N GLY A 111 21.55 -11.90 3.27
CA GLY A 111 20.27 -12.33 2.70
C GLY A 111 20.04 -11.78 1.28
N THR A 112 19.23 -12.49 0.51
CA THR A 112 18.94 -12.18 -0.89
C THR A 112 18.17 -10.86 -1.01
N ILE A 113 17.11 -10.69 -0.22
CA ILE A 113 16.24 -9.50 -0.20
C ILE A 113 16.02 -9.00 1.24
N PRO A 114 17.07 -8.47 1.90
CA PRO A 114 17.04 -8.05 3.30
C PRO A 114 16.47 -6.64 3.42
N VAL A 115 15.21 -6.46 3.01
CA VAL A 115 14.50 -5.18 3.05
C VAL A 115 13.34 -5.29 4.02
N LEU A 116 13.38 -4.46 5.08
CA LEU A 116 12.33 -4.37 6.08
C LEU A 116 11.25 -3.38 5.65
N ASN A 117 10.51 -3.77 4.61
CA ASN A 117 9.47 -2.93 4.03
C ASN A 117 8.43 -2.50 5.10
N PRO A 118 8.02 -1.22 5.15
CA PRO A 118 7.00 -0.71 6.07
C PRO A 118 5.72 -1.56 6.13
N LYS A 119 5.32 -2.22 5.04
CA LYS A 119 4.14 -3.09 4.99
C LYS A 119 4.16 -4.26 5.98
N TYR A 120 5.35 -4.70 6.40
CA TYR A 120 5.50 -5.78 7.38
C TYR A 120 5.24 -5.30 8.82
N PHE A 121 5.25 -3.99 9.05
CA PHE A 121 5.13 -3.39 10.38
C PHE A 121 3.69 -2.98 10.68
N ARG A 122 3.16 -3.53 11.77
CA ARG A 122 1.91 -3.12 12.44
C ARG A 122 2.18 -2.24 13.65
N ILE A 123 3.44 -2.11 14.05
CA ILE A 123 3.92 -1.36 15.21
C ILE A 123 4.95 -0.34 14.73
N GLY A 124 4.61 0.94 14.67
CA GLY A 124 5.55 2.01 14.30
C GLY A 124 6.18 1.87 12.90
N ASP A 125 7.07 2.82 12.56
CA ASP A 125 7.88 2.74 11.33
C ASP A 125 9.09 1.79 11.52
N PRO A 126 9.60 1.14 10.45
CA PRO A 126 10.78 0.27 10.52
C PRO A 126 12.00 0.90 11.21
N HIS A 127 12.34 2.16 10.93
CA HIS A 127 13.50 2.81 11.54
C HIS A 127 13.34 2.94 13.06
N THR A 128 12.15 3.35 13.50
CA THR A 128 11.79 3.47 14.91
C THR A 128 11.85 2.12 15.62
N VAL A 129 11.29 1.08 15.00
CA VAL A 129 11.28 -0.28 15.57
C VAL A 129 12.68 -0.86 15.66
N VAL A 130 13.48 -0.73 14.60
CA VAL A 130 14.87 -1.23 14.58
C VAL A 130 15.71 -0.53 15.63
N GLU A 131 15.61 0.79 15.73
CA GLU A 131 16.38 1.55 16.71
C GLU A 131 15.95 1.22 18.15
N ARG A 132 14.64 1.03 18.37
CA ARG A 132 14.11 0.56 19.65
C ARG A 132 14.62 -0.83 19.99
N PHE A 133 14.57 -1.77 19.04
CA PHE A 133 15.05 -3.13 19.20
C PHE A 133 16.53 -3.16 19.61
N ARG A 134 17.38 -2.41 18.89
CA ARG A 134 18.83 -2.31 19.16
C ARG A 134 19.16 -1.82 20.57
N LYS A 135 18.36 -0.89 21.11
CA LYS A 135 18.52 -0.38 22.47
C LYS A 135 17.94 -1.31 23.53
N GLN A 136 16.90 -2.07 23.18
CA GLN A 136 16.12 -2.85 24.14
C GLN A 136 16.80 -4.16 24.53
N VAL A 137 17.35 -4.89 23.56
CA VAL A 137 17.86 -6.25 23.80
C VAL A 137 19.38 -6.34 23.73
N THR A 138 19.92 -7.35 24.40
CA THR A 138 21.26 -7.88 24.16
C THR A 138 21.16 -9.10 23.25
N LEU A 139 21.88 -9.07 22.12
CA LEU A 139 21.92 -10.17 21.17
C LEU A 139 22.93 -11.24 21.63
N VAL A 140 22.54 -12.51 21.51
CA VAL A 140 23.36 -13.68 21.81
C VAL A 140 23.42 -14.56 20.56
N ASP A 141 24.54 -14.49 19.83
CA ASP A 141 24.78 -15.34 18.65
C ASP A 141 25.25 -16.73 19.08
N MET A 142 24.43 -17.73 18.79
CA MET A 142 24.70 -19.17 18.93
C MET A 142 24.32 -19.91 17.64
N ARG A 143 24.40 -19.24 16.47
CA ARG A 143 24.08 -19.87 15.19
C ARG A 143 24.94 -21.11 14.96
N GLY A 144 24.34 -22.13 14.37
CA GLY A 144 24.92 -23.47 14.21
C GLY A 144 24.71 -24.40 15.41
N GLU A 145 24.34 -23.88 16.60
CA GLU A 145 24.00 -24.73 17.75
C GLU A 145 22.60 -25.32 17.60
N ARG A 146 22.49 -26.66 17.68
CA ARG A 146 21.23 -27.41 17.51
C ARG A 146 20.83 -28.17 18.77
N ASP A 147 21.69 -28.21 19.79
CA ASP A 147 21.41 -28.86 21.06
C ASP A 147 20.59 -27.93 21.97
N PRO A 148 19.31 -28.26 22.26
CA PRO A 148 18.47 -27.44 23.13
C PRO A 148 19.04 -27.31 24.55
N ASP A 149 19.77 -28.30 25.06
CA ASP A 149 20.30 -28.26 26.42
C ASP A 149 21.48 -27.27 26.52
N VAL A 150 22.27 -27.12 25.46
CA VAL A 150 23.33 -26.10 25.37
C VAL A 150 22.72 -24.70 25.31
N VAL A 151 21.71 -24.48 24.46
CA VAL A 151 21.00 -23.20 24.35
C VAL A 151 20.35 -22.81 25.68
N VAL A 152 19.64 -23.75 26.33
CA VAL A 152 18.99 -23.50 27.63
C VAL A 152 20.01 -23.22 28.74
N THR A 153 21.14 -23.92 28.74
CA THR A 153 22.22 -23.65 29.70
C THR A 153 22.74 -22.21 29.54
N LYS A 154 22.92 -21.74 28.30
CA LYS A 154 23.31 -20.35 28.05
C LYS A 154 22.24 -19.36 28.52
N ILE A 155 20.96 -19.60 28.22
CA ILE A 155 19.84 -18.78 28.68
C ILE A 155 19.83 -18.67 30.20
N ARG A 156 19.92 -19.80 30.92
CA ARG A 156 19.91 -19.82 32.39
C ARG A 156 21.13 -19.12 32.99
N SER A 157 22.31 -19.23 32.35
CA SER A 157 23.50 -18.49 32.79
C SER A 157 23.32 -16.98 32.70
N LEU A 158 22.64 -16.49 31.65
CA LEU A 158 22.35 -15.07 31.47
C LEU A 158 21.22 -14.60 32.40
N ALA A 159 20.22 -15.44 32.64
CA ALA A 159 19.11 -15.15 33.54
C ALA A 159 19.54 -14.94 35.01
N ALA A 160 20.70 -15.50 35.40
CA ALA A 160 21.32 -15.21 36.70
C ALA A 160 21.76 -13.75 36.86
N THR A 161 21.96 -13.03 35.75
CA THR A 161 22.24 -11.60 35.74
C THR A 161 20.91 -10.85 35.85
N ARG A 162 20.74 -10.05 36.90
CA ARG A 162 19.52 -9.25 37.06
C ARG A 162 19.51 -8.14 36.01
N VAL A 163 18.56 -8.21 35.08
CA VAL A 163 18.30 -7.17 34.08
C VAL A 163 16.93 -6.58 34.33
N GLU A 164 16.85 -5.26 34.47
CA GLU A 164 15.58 -4.56 34.66
C GLU A 164 14.76 -4.55 33.35
N ARG A 165 13.47 -4.31 33.45
CA ARG A 165 12.62 -4.04 32.28
C ARG A 165 13.17 -2.84 31.51
N TYR A 166 13.05 -2.82 30.18
CA TYR A 166 13.42 -1.65 29.39
C TYR A 166 12.57 -0.43 29.82
N PRO A 167 13.20 0.75 30.05
CA PRO A 167 12.57 1.85 30.79
C PRO A 167 11.40 2.51 30.06
N GLU A 168 11.39 2.51 28.73
CA GLU A 168 10.30 3.07 27.94
C GLU A 168 9.13 2.08 27.79
N PRO A 169 7.89 2.59 27.62
CA PRO A 169 6.72 1.75 27.37
C PRO A 169 6.90 0.88 26.12
N PRO A 170 6.18 -0.26 26.03
CA PRO A 170 6.20 -1.10 24.84
C PRO A 170 5.62 -0.34 23.64
N LEU A 171 6.15 -0.59 22.46
CA LEU A 171 5.53 -0.12 21.23
C LEU A 171 4.32 -1.01 20.94
N LEU A 172 3.13 -0.42 20.93
CA LEU A 172 1.88 -1.16 20.71
C LEU A 172 1.51 -1.14 19.22
N PRO A 173 0.79 -2.17 18.74
CA PRO A 173 0.17 -2.13 17.42
C PRO A 173 -0.59 -0.82 17.22
N LEU A 174 -0.51 -0.29 16.00
CA LEU A 174 -1.47 0.70 15.56
C LEU A 174 -2.87 0.14 15.85
N PRO A 175 -3.79 0.95 16.41
CA PRO A 175 -5.13 0.48 16.69
C PRO A 175 -5.71 -0.19 15.44
N GLU A 176 -6.42 -1.32 15.61
CA GLU A 176 -7.20 -1.89 14.52
C GLU A 176 -8.03 -0.77 13.89
N GLU A 177 -8.08 -0.75 12.56
CA GLU A 177 -8.85 0.24 11.82
C GLU A 177 -10.28 0.29 12.35
N GLU A 178 -10.57 1.31 13.16
CA GLU A 178 -11.85 1.42 13.83
C GLU A 178 -12.91 1.55 12.74
N LYS A 179 -13.95 0.72 12.77
CA LYS A 179 -15.04 0.84 11.80
C LYS A 179 -15.81 2.12 12.11
N TYR A 180 -15.62 3.15 11.31
CA TYR A 180 -16.38 4.40 11.42
C TYR A 180 -17.88 4.14 11.12
N ASP A 181 -18.76 4.67 11.97
CA ASP A 181 -20.20 4.74 11.68
C ASP A 181 -20.51 5.94 10.77
N TRP A 182 -20.14 5.77 9.50
CA TRP A 182 -20.35 6.77 8.45
C TRP A 182 -21.83 7.17 8.31
N ALA A 183 -22.76 6.25 8.53
CA ALA A 183 -24.19 6.51 8.40
C ALA A 183 -24.67 7.49 9.47
N THR A 184 -24.23 7.33 10.72
CA THR A 184 -24.59 8.25 11.80
C THR A 184 -23.94 9.62 11.63
N ALA A 185 -22.66 9.68 11.26
CA ALA A 185 -21.98 10.96 11.01
C ALA A 185 -22.66 11.75 9.88
N LEU A 186 -23.00 11.08 8.78
CA LEU A 186 -23.72 11.71 7.66
C LEU A 186 -25.12 12.18 8.05
N ARG A 187 -25.87 11.40 8.84
CA ARG A 187 -27.18 11.82 9.37
C ARG A 187 -27.09 13.10 10.17
N ARG A 188 -26.11 13.19 11.10
CA ARG A 188 -25.88 14.40 11.91
C ARG A 188 -25.69 15.63 11.03
N VAL A 189 -24.81 15.55 10.03
CA VAL A 189 -24.55 16.67 9.11
C VAL A 189 -25.78 17.05 8.29
N VAL A 190 -26.58 16.07 7.84
CA VAL A 190 -27.82 16.32 7.12
C VAL A 190 -28.87 17.00 8.02
N GLU A 191 -28.95 16.62 9.28
CA GLU A 191 -29.84 17.21 10.30
C GLU A 191 -29.41 18.63 10.68
N GLU A 192 -28.12 18.85 10.94
CA GLU A 192 -27.55 20.17 11.24
C GLU A 192 -27.74 21.15 10.07
N GLY A 193 -27.75 20.67 8.83
CA GLY A 193 -28.03 21.48 7.63
C GLY A 193 -29.53 21.70 7.33
N SER A 194 -30.46 21.16 8.13
CA SER A 194 -31.91 21.24 7.84
C SER A 194 -32.45 22.67 7.80
N TRP A 195 -31.94 23.56 8.64
CA TRP A 195 -32.34 24.98 8.68
C TRP A 195 -32.03 25.74 7.37
N LEU A 196 -31.03 25.29 6.59
CA LEU A 196 -30.76 25.85 5.26
C LEU A 196 -31.88 25.48 4.28
N ARG A 197 -32.37 24.23 4.33
CA ARG A 197 -33.46 23.76 3.45
C ARG A 197 -34.76 24.51 3.71
N GLU A 198 -35.03 24.81 4.98
CA GLU A 198 -36.16 25.66 5.38
C GLU A 198 -36.10 27.07 4.77
N ARG A 199 -34.90 27.54 4.42
CA ARG A 199 -34.66 28.83 3.74
C ARG A 199 -34.50 28.70 2.23
N GLY A 200 -34.85 27.54 1.65
CA GLY A 200 -34.75 27.27 0.23
C GLY A 200 -33.32 27.01 -0.26
N ALA A 201 -32.37 26.75 0.63
CA ALA A 201 -30.99 26.41 0.30
C ALA A 201 -30.71 24.93 0.62
N GLU A 202 -30.26 24.15 -0.36
CA GLU A 202 -29.72 22.82 -0.07
C GLU A 202 -28.38 22.98 0.65
N PRO A 203 -28.16 22.34 1.83
CA PRO A 203 -26.86 22.36 2.48
C PRO A 203 -25.81 21.80 1.51
N VAL A 204 -24.85 22.65 1.15
CA VAL A 204 -23.80 22.37 0.17
C VAL A 204 -22.71 21.51 0.80
N ASN A 205 -23.08 20.30 1.22
CA ASN A 205 -22.13 19.23 1.53
C ASN A 205 -22.23 18.19 0.42
N VAL A 206 -22.04 18.68 -0.81
CA VAL A 206 -22.20 17.92 -2.07
C VAL A 206 -21.06 16.95 -2.33
N LEU A 207 -19.96 17.03 -1.60
CA LEU A 207 -18.77 16.21 -1.88
C LEU A 207 -18.68 14.94 -1.03
N PHE A 208 -19.56 14.75 -0.04
CA PHE A 208 -19.70 13.46 0.62
C PHE A 208 -20.62 12.55 -0.19
N TYR A 209 -20.19 11.31 -0.36
CA TYR A 209 -21.02 10.29 -0.99
C TYR A 209 -22.08 9.80 0.00
N ARG A 210 -23.32 9.71 -0.48
CA ARG A 210 -24.46 9.14 0.26
C ARG A 210 -24.76 7.78 -0.35
N GLY A 211 -24.53 6.70 0.40
CA GLY A 211 -24.76 5.33 -0.06
C GLY A 211 -23.68 4.38 0.42
N GLU A 212 -23.82 3.12 0.05
CA GLU A 212 -22.80 2.10 0.30
C GLU A 212 -21.64 2.31 -0.68
N LEU A 213 -20.43 2.47 -0.14
CA LEU A 213 -19.20 2.64 -0.89
C LEU A 213 -18.38 1.37 -0.77
N LYS A 214 -17.83 0.93 -1.89
CA LYS A 214 -16.90 -0.20 -1.95
C LYS A 214 -15.50 0.32 -1.70
N VAL A 215 -14.70 -0.49 -1.03
CA VAL A 215 -13.26 -0.33 -0.93
C VAL A 215 -12.64 -1.59 -1.49
N CYS A 216 -11.85 -1.49 -2.55
CA CYS A 216 -11.01 -2.60 -2.99
C CYS A 216 -9.61 -2.47 -2.40
N ASP A 217 -8.95 -3.60 -2.22
CA ASP A 217 -7.58 -3.72 -1.72
C ASP A 217 -6.74 -4.35 -2.82
N VAL A 218 -5.85 -3.56 -3.43
CA VAL A 218 -4.94 -4.05 -4.47
C VAL A 218 -3.54 -4.14 -3.85
N ALA A 219 -3.12 -5.35 -3.51
CA ALA A 219 -1.82 -5.62 -2.86
C ALA A 219 -1.50 -4.72 -1.65
N GLY A 220 -2.49 -4.44 -0.80
CA GLY A 220 -2.35 -3.58 0.38
C GLY A 220 -2.75 -2.12 0.16
N ILE A 221 -2.96 -1.68 -1.09
CA ILE A 221 -3.42 -0.32 -1.41
C ILE A 221 -4.95 -0.29 -1.45
N LYS A 222 -5.55 0.54 -0.60
CA LYS A 222 -7.00 0.74 -0.55
C LYS A 222 -7.45 1.78 -1.58
N LEU A 223 -8.50 1.45 -2.32
CA LEU A 223 -9.16 2.32 -3.30
C LEU A 223 -10.66 2.36 -3.02
N GLY A 224 -11.25 3.54 -2.88
CA GLY A 224 -12.67 3.71 -2.60
C GLY A 224 -12.96 4.38 -1.26
N GLY A 225 -14.15 4.11 -0.71
CA GLY A 225 -14.56 4.70 0.57
C GLY A 225 -14.96 6.17 0.46
N GLN A 226 -15.12 6.82 1.61
CA GLN A 226 -15.55 8.23 1.65
C GLN A 226 -14.42 9.18 1.23
N ARG A 227 -14.79 10.35 0.70
CA ARG A 227 -13.85 11.45 0.44
C ARG A 227 -13.04 11.79 1.70
N GLY A 228 -11.72 11.68 1.61
CA GLY A 228 -10.78 11.91 2.72
C GLY A 228 -10.65 10.77 3.72
N GLU A 229 -11.33 9.63 3.53
CA GLU A 229 -11.14 8.43 4.37
C GLU A 229 -9.78 7.78 4.09
N TYR A 230 -9.54 7.46 2.83
CA TYR A 230 -8.24 7.04 2.30
C TYR A 230 -7.68 8.17 1.44
N PRO A 231 -6.35 8.37 1.44
CA PRO A 231 -5.74 9.30 0.50
C PRO A 231 -5.91 8.80 -0.93
N ILE A 232 -6.01 9.73 -1.90
CA ILE A 232 -6.00 9.36 -3.31
C ILE A 232 -4.75 8.54 -3.69
N VAL A 233 -4.92 7.56 -4.57
CA VAL A 233 -3.80 6.82 -5.16
C VAL A 233 -3.27 7.54 -6.39
N LEU A 234 -1.97 7.76 -6.45
CA LEU A 234 -1.30 8.36 -7.59
C LEU A 234 -0.62 7.30 -8.46
N SER A 235 -0.91 7.30 -9.76
CA SER A 235 -0.27 6.38 -10.69
C SER A 235 0.53 7.08 -11.78
N GLY A 236 1.85 6.84 -11.76
CA GLY A 236 2.79 7.32 -12.76
C GLY A 236 2.88 6.37 -13.96
N THR A 237 2.79 6.95 -15.16
CA THR A 237 2.86 6.22 -16.42
C THR A 237 4.30 6.05 -16.89
N LEU A 238 4.66 4.83 -17.31
CA LEU A 238 5.89 4.43 -17.98
C LEU A 238 5.58 3.81 -19.35
N PHE A 239 6.58 3.84 -20.23
CA PHE A 239 6.61 3.14 -21.52
C PHE A 239 5.52 3.54 -22.52
N TYR A 240 4.89 4.69 -22.29
CA TYR A 240 3.92 5.26 -23.21
C TYR A 240 4.55 5.58 -24.57
N ARG A 241 3.72 5.77 -25.60
CA ARG A 241 4.20 6.07 -26.95
C ARG A 241 5.14 7.29 -26.95
N ARG A 242 6.37 7.10 -27.45
CA ARG A 242 7.47 8.10 -27.45
C ARG A 242 8.03 8.43 -26.06
N ASP A 243 7.88 7.52 -25.09
CA ASP A 243 8.65 7.59 -23.87
C ASP A 243 10.16 7.46 -24.21
N PRO A 244 11.02 8.41 -23.79
CA PRO A 244 12.46 8.33 -24.05
C PRO A 244 13.15 7.11 -23.45
N LEU A 245 12.51 6.39 -22.53
CA LEU A 245 13.03 5.15 -21.97
C LEU A 245 12.97 3.97 -22.94
N VAL A 246 12.10 4.01 -23.95
CA VAL A 246 11.80 2.85 -24.82
C VAL A 246 12.59 2.95 -26.13
N GLU A 247 13.40 1.92 -26.40
CA GLU A 247 14.17 1.77 -27.63
C GLU A 247 13.38 1.00 -28.71
N ASP A 248 12.71 -0.09 -28.33
CA ASP A 248 11.83 -0.87 -29.21
C ASP A 248 10.47 -1.11 -28.52
N PRO A 249 9.40 -0.39 -28.94
CA PRO A 249 8.10 -0.48 -28.29
C PRO A 249 7.32 -1.75 -28.63
N PHE A 250 7.72 -2.51 -29.65
CA PHE A 250 7.05 -3.76 -30.04
C PHE A 250 7.65 -4.98 -29.34
N ARG A 251 8.96 -4.92 -29.05
CA ARG A 251 9.68 -5.99 -28.34
C ARG A 251 9.86 -5.72 -26.85
N GLY A 252 9.52 -4.52 -26.38
CA GLY A 252 9.72 -4.12 -24.99
C GLY A 252 11.20 -4.00 -24.64
N VAL A 253 11.99 -3.34 -25.49
CA VAL A 253 13.40 -3.00 -25.20
C VAL A 253 13.44 -1.57 -24.67
N PHE A 254 13.99 -1.38 -23.49
CA PHE A 254 13.99 -0.10 -22.77
C PHE A 254 15.21 -0.01 -21.84
N ASN A 255 15.46 1.20 -21.35
CA ASN A 255 16.48 1.44 -20.34
C ASN A 255 15.95 1.06 -18.94
N GLU A 256 16.32 -0.13 -18.49
CA GLU A 256 15.92 -0.69 -17.18
C GLU A 256 16.40 0.17 -16.00
N GLU A 257 17.67 0.59 -15.98
CA GLU A 257 18.26 1.39 -14.89
C GLU A 257 17.50 2.72 -14.70
N ALA A 258 17.26 3.45 -15.79
CA ALA A 258 16.53 4.72 -15.72
C ALA A 258 15.04 4.53 -15.37
N ALA A 259 14.42 3.40 -15.76
CA ALA A 259 13.05 3.09 -15.37
C ALA A 259 12.97 2.73 -13.88
N GLU A 260 13.91 1.94 -13.36
CA GLU A 260 14.03 1.58 -11.94
C GLU A 260 14.19 2.84 -11.08
N GLU A 261 15.09 3.75 -11.44
CA GLU A 261 15.28 5.03 -10.73
C GLU A 261 13.97 5.82 -10.59
N LEU A 262 13.16 5.86 -11.65
CA LEU A 262 11.88 6.57 -11.64
C LEU A 262 10.82 5.88 -10.75
N ILE A 263 10.77 4.54 -10.77
CA ILE A 263 9.87 3.77 -9.91
C ILE A 263 10.25 3.96 -8.45
N VAL A 264 11.53 3.75 -8.12
CA VAL A 264 12.07 3.94 -6.76
C VAL A 264 11.79 5.36 -6.28
N ARG A 265 12.03 6.37 -7.13
CA ARG A 265 11.75 7.76 -6.76
C ARG A 265 10.28 8.01 -6.45
N GLN A 266 9.35 7.40 -7.18
CA GLN A 266 7.92 7.49 -6.88
C GLN A 266 7.60 6.82 -5.53
N MET A 267 8.21 5.66 -5.24
CA MET A 267 8.01 4.96 -3.97
C MET A 267 8.54 5.76 -2.78
N GLU A 268 9.71 6.39 -2.90
CA GLU A 268 10.24 7.30 -1.88
C GLU A 268 9.27 8.44 -1.57
N LEU A 269 8.71 9.06 -2.62
CA LEU A 269 7.73 10.14 -2.49
C LEU A 269 6.41 9.62 -1.88
N SER A 270 5.99 8.41 -2.21
CA SER A 270 4.81 7.75 -1.62
C SER A 270 4.94 7.68 -0.10
N ASP A 271 6.10 7.24 0.40
CA ASP A 271 6.39 7.16 1.84
C ASP A 271 6.56 8.56 2.47
N GLU A 272 7.32 9.43 1.81
CA GLU A 272 7.61 10.80 2.26
C GLU A 272 6.33 11.60 2.47
N TYR A 273 5.34 11.43 1.60
CA TYR A 273 4.08 12.17 1.65
C TYR A 273 2.91 11.37 2.24
N SER A 274 3.08 10.08 2.54
CA SER A 274 1.99 9.17 2.91
C SER A 274 0.85 9.16 1.88
N LEU A 275 1.22 9.19 0.59
CA LEU A 275 0.30 9.05 -0.53
C LEU A 275 0.57 7.73 -1.23
N PRO A 276 -0.38 6.77 -1.23
CA PRO A 276 -0.19 5.51 -1.92
C PRO A 276 0.03 5.73 -3.41
N SER A 277 0.86 4.88 -4.01
CA SER A 277 1.16 4.98 -5.43
C SER A 277 1.21 3.63 -6.12
N MET A 278 0.89 3.66 -7.42
CA MET A 278 0.89 2.50 -8.32
C MET A 278 1.73 2.83 -9.56
N VAL A 279 2.17 1.82 -10.29
CA VAL A 279 2.86 2.03 -11.57
C VAL A 279 1.92 1.66 -12.71
N HIS A 280 1.82 2.55 -13.70
CA HIS A 280 1.01 2.34 -14.89
C HIS A 280 1.93 2.13 -16.09
N VAL A 281 1.85 0.97 -16.73
CA VAL A 281 2.66 0.63 -17.90
C VAL A 281 1.80 0.57 -19.15
N VAL A 282 2.31 1.15 -20.23
CA VAL A 282 1.65 1.14 -21.53
C VAL A 282 2.48 0.32 -22.51
N GLY A 283 1.86 -0.58 -23.26
CA GLY A 283 2.54 -1.44 -24.24
C GLY A 283 1.82 -1.49 -25.58
N GLU A 284 2.57 -1.62 -26.68
CA GLU A 284 2.00 -1.73 -28.04
C GLU A 284 1.66 -3.20 -28.41
N THR A 285 2.32 -4.18 -27.76
CA THR A 285 2.14 -5.63 -27.98
C THR A 285 2.03 -6.38 -26.66
N GLY A 286 1.50 -7.61 -26.68
CA GLY A 286 1.45 -8.48 -25.51
C GLY A 286 2.84 -8.82 -24.96
N GLU A 287 3.81 -9.09 -25.84
CA GLU A 287 5.21 -9.31 -25.47
C GLU A 287 5.79 -8.12 -24.70
N ALA A 288 5.68 -6.91 -25.26
CA ALA A 288 6.24 -5.71 -24.64
C ALA A 288 5.55 -5.40 -23.30
N LEU A 289 4.21 -5.45 -23.27
CA LEU A 289 3.44 -5.15 -22.06
C LEU A 289 3.72 -6.15 -20.94
N SER A 290 3.88 -7.44 -21.26
CA SER A 290 4.24 -8.47 -20.28
C SER A 290 5.64 -8.24 -19.70
N LYS A 291 6.62 -7.88 -20.54
CA LYS A 291 7.97 -7.53 -20.07
C LYS A 291 7.97 -6.33 -19.14
N TYR A 292 7.22 -5.28 -19.48
CA TYR A 292 7.08 -4.10 -18.62
C TYR A 292 6.42 -4.45 -17.29
N LEU A 293 5.36 -5.27 -17.30
CA LEU A 293 4.71 -5.77 -16.09
C LEU A 293 5.71 -6.50 -15.18
N PHE A 294 6.44 -7.49 -15.72
CA PHE A 294 7.38 -8.28 -14.92
C PHE A 294 8.54 -7.45 -14.40
N PHE A 295 9.08 -6.55 -15.21
CA PHE A 295 10.11 -5.60 -14.76
C PHE A 295 9.65 -4.78 -13.55
N VAL A 296 8.45 -4.19 -13.62
CA VAL A 296 7.90 -3.44 -12.47
C VAL A 296 7.67 -4.35 -11.27
N ALA A 297 7.22 -5.59 -11.50
CA ALA A 297 6.99 -6.57 -10.45
C ALA A 297 8.27 -6.95 -9.70
N ASP A 298 9.40 -7.02 -10.41
CA ASP A 298 10.72 -7.31 -9.86
C ASP A 298 11.31 -6.11 -9.10
N VAL A 299 11.07 -4.88 -9.59
CA VAL A 299 11.62 -3.65 -8.98
C VAL A 299 10.88 -3.25 -7.70
N ALA A 300 9.55 -3.38 -7.66
CA ALA A 300 8.75 -2.88 -6.54
C ALA A 300 7.52 -3.73 -6.26
N ASP A 301 7.17 -3.85 -4.97
CA ASP A 301 5.94 -4.50 -4.48
C ASP A 301 4.71 -3.59 -4.59
N THR A 302 4.55 -2.89 -5.72
CA THR A 302 3.42 -1.97 -5.97
C THR A 302 2.45 -2.55 -6.99
N PRO A 303 1.13 -2.26 -6.90
CA PRO A 303 0.21 -2.63 -7.96
C PRO A 303 0.61 -2.07 -9.32
N VAL A 304 0.37 -2.87 -10.36
CA VAL A 304 0.70 -2.52 -11.73
C VAL A 304 -0.58 -2.41 -12.55
N ILE A 305 -0.76 -1.27 -13.21
CA ILE A 305 -1.84 -1.06 -14.17
C ILE A 305 -1.28 -1.37 -15.56
N ILE A 306 -1.82 -2.38 -16.24
CA ILE A 306 -1.43 -2.74 -17.61
C ILE A 306 -2.37 -2.07 -18.62
N ASP A 307 -1.82 -1.30 -19.56
CA ASP A 307 -2.59 -0.56 -20.56
C ASP A 307 -2.06 -0.81 -21.98
N SER A 308 -2.99 -0.93 -22.93
CA SER A 308 -2.70 -0.94 -24.35
C SER A 308 -3.93 -0.51 -25.13
N THR A 309 -3.72 0.05 -26.32
CA THR A 309 -4.81 0.25 -27.29
C THR A 309 -5.27 -1.08 -27.93
N SER A 310 -4.43 -2.13 -27.92
CA SER A 310 -4.77 -3.47 -28.43
C SER A 310 -5.44 -4.33 -27.35
N LEU A 311 -6.61 -4.90 -27.66
CA LEU A 311 -7.28 -5.87 -26.80
C LEU A 311 -6.42 -7.11 -26.56
N GLU A 312 -5.77 -7.61 -27.63
CA GLU A 312 -4.93 -8.80 -27.60
C GLU A 312 -3.75 -8.61 -26.66
N ALA A 313 -3.08 -7.45 -26.72
CA ALA A 313 -1.96 -7.12 -25.85
C ALA A 313 -2.37 -7.11 -24.37
N ARG A 314 -3.52 -6.50 -24.03
CA ARG A 314 -4.02 -6.47 -22.65
C ARG A 314 -4.37 -7.87 -22.13
N VAL A 315 -5.03 -8.68 -22.96
CA VAL A 315 -5.44 -10.04 -22.61
C VAL A 315 -4.23 -10.96 -22.43
N GLU A 316 -3.23 -10.86 -23.31
CA GLU A 316 -1.98 -11.63 -23.21
C GLU A 316 -1.21 -11.27 -21.95
N ALA A 317 -1.01 -9.97 -21.67
CA ALA A 317 -0.33 -9.53 -20.46
C ALA A 317 -1.06 -9.94 -19.18
N MET A 318 -2.39 -9.90 -19.15
CA MET A 318 -3.16 -10.35 -17.99
C MET A 318 -3.09 -11.87 -17.79
N LYS A 319 -3.01 -12.67 -18.87
CA LYS A 319 -2.74 -14.11 -18.77
C LYS A 319 -1.34 -14.37 -18.19
N ALA A 320 -0.34 -13.66 -18.70
CA ALA A 320 1.03 -13.76 -18.21
C ALA A 320 1.11 -13.39 -16.71
N ALA A 321 0.40 -12.34 -16.27
CA ALA A 321 0.29 -11.97 -14.87
C ALA A 321 -0.25 -13.13 -14.01
N LYS A 322 -1.35 -13.75 -14.45
CA LYS A 322 -2.00 -14.87 -13.74
C LYS A 322 -1.15 -16.13 -13.70
N GLU A 323 -0.46 -16.46 -14.79
CA GLU A 323 0.47 -17.59 -14.84
C GLU A 323 1.65 -17.41 -13.88
N ALA A 324 2.05 -16.16 -13.63
CA ALA A 324 3.10 -15.79 -12.68
C ALA A 324 2.60 -15.57 -11.23
N GLY A 325 1.29 -15.67 -10.96
CA GLY A 325 0.73 -15.42 -9.63
C GLY A 325 0.64 -13.93 -9.24
N LEU A 326 0.66 -13.02 -10.21
CA LEU A 326 0.64 -11.56 -10.04
C LEU A 326 -0.76 -10.95 -10.23
N GLU A 327 -1.80 -11.75 -10.42
CA GLU A 327 -3.17 -11.30 -10.68
C GLU A 327 -3.72 -10.39 -9.57
N HIS A 328 -3.41 -10.71 -8.30
CA HIS A 328 -3.85 -9.97 -7.12
C HIS A 328 -3.23 -8.57 -6.98
N ARG A 329 -2.22 -8.26 -7.81
CA ARG A 329 -1.53 -6.96 -7.86
C ARG A 329 -1.57 -6.31 -9.25
N THR A 330 -2.35 -6.86 -10.18
CA THR A 330 -2.43 -6.37 -11.56
C THR A 330 -3.82 -5.84 -11.87
N ILE A 331 -3.90 -4.60 -12.38
CA ILE A 331 -5.15 -3.96 -12.78
C ILE A 331 -5.22 -3.92 -14.31
N TYR A 332 -6.27 -4.52 -14.87
CA TYR A 332 -6.54 -4.51 -16.32
C TYR A 332 -7.09 -3.14 -16.76
N ASN A 333 -6.35 -2.39 -17.57
CA ASN A 333 -6.78 -1.09 -18.12
C ASN A 333 -6.90 -1.14 -19.65
N SER A 334 -8.09 -1.04 -20.26
CA SER A 334 -9.43 -0.98 -19.66
C SER A 334 -10.40 -1.88 -20.40
N VAL A 335 -11.54 -2.16 -19.76
CA VAL A 335 -12.73 -2.64 -20.44
C VAL A 335 -13.44 -1.45 -21.08
N LEU A 336 -13.50 -1.44 -22.41
CA LEU A 336 -13.96 -0.29 -23.20
C LEU A 336 -15.44 -0.40 -23.57
N SER A 337 -15.96 -1.63 -23.65
CA SER A 337 -17.26 -1.94 -24.20
C SER A 337 -17.86 -3.21 -23.57
N ALA A 338 -19.14 -3.46 -23.86
CA ALA A 338 -19.80 -4.73 -23.58
C ALA A 338 -19.99 -5.55 -24.87
N GLU A 339 -19.12 -5.36 -25.86
CA GLU A 339 -19.16 -6.16 -27.10
C GLU A 339 -18.70 -7.58 -26.83
N GLU A 340 -19.32 -8.55 -27.52
CA GLU A 340 -19.10 -9.98 -27.26
C GLU A 340 -17.62 -10.37 -27.39
N ARG A 341 -16.89 -9.79 -28.35
CA ARG A 341 -15.45 -10.04 -28.53
C ARG A 341 -14.63 -9.70 -27.29
N GLU A 342 -14.88 -8.55 -26.66
CA GLU A 342 -14.15 -8.12 -25.46
C GLU A 342 -14.58 -8.96 -24.26
N LEU A 343 -15.89 -9.25 -24.12
CA LEU A 343 -16.42 -10.09 -23.04
C LEU A 343 -15.92 -11.54 -23.12
N GLU A 344 -15.86 -12.15 -24.30
CA GLU A 344 -15.29 -13.48 -24.52
C GLU A 344 -13.81 -13.52 -24.11
N ALA A 345 -13.04 -12.50 -24.50
CA ALA A 345 -11.64 -12.40 -24.14
C ALA A 345 -11.45 -12.27 -22.62
N LEU A 346 -12.30 -11.47 -21.94
CA LEU A 346 -12.30 -11.36 -20.48
C LEU A 346 -12.75 -12.67 -19.79
N ARG A 347 -13.73 -13.38 -20.35
CA ARG A 347 -14.13 -14.70 -19.82
C ARG A 347 -13.02 -15.74 -19.93
N ALA A 348 -12.19 -15.66 -20.96
CA ALA A 348 -11.03 -16.55 -21.13
C ALA A 348 -9.91 -16.30 -20.09
N ILE A 349 -9.93 -15.18 -19.37
CA ILE A 349 -8.98 -14.86 -18.31
C ILE A 349 -9.59 -14.90 -16.90
N ALA A 350 -10.92 -15.03 -16.81
CA ALA A 350 -11.69 -14.90 -15.58
C ALA A 350 -11.23 -15.85 -14.45
N PRO A 351 -11.42 -15.47 -13.17
CA PRO A 351 -11.82 -14.12 -12.74
C PRO A 351 -10.70 -13.10 -13.00
N VAL A 352 -11.10 -11.87 -13.34
CA VAL A 352 -10.22 -10.69 -13.35
C VAL A 352 -10.49 -9.93 -12.05
N GLU A 353 -9.53 -9.93 -11.14
CA GLU A 353 -9.75 -9.36 -9.81
C GLU A 353 -10.00 -7.85 -9.86
N TYR A 354 -9.23 -7.12 -10.68
CA TYR A 354 -9.32 -5.66 -10.79
C TYR A 354 -9.31 -5.21 -12.26
N ALA A 355 -10.28 -4.37 -12.64
CA ALA A 355 -10.29 -3.76 -13.96
C ALA A 355 -10.80 -2.32 -13.94
N ILE A 356 -10.17 -1.46 -14.75
CA ILE A 356 -10.68 -0.14 -15.04
C ILE A 356 -11.76 -0.25 -16.13
N ILE A 357 -12.93 0.33 -15.86
CA ILE A 357 -14.05 0.42 -16.79
C ILE A 357 -14.03 1.82 -17.41
N LEU A 358 -13.58 1.92 -18.66
CA LEU A 358 -13.44 3.20 -19.35
C LEU A 358 -14.72 3.55 -20.11
N ALA A 359 -15.54 4.38 -19.49
CA ALA A 359 -16.81 4.86 -20.02
C ALA A 359 -16.69 6.20 -20.76
N TYR A 360 -15.70 6.32 -21.65
CA TYR A 360 -15.47 7.55 -22.44
C TYR A 360 -16.71 7.94 -23.25
N GLY A 361 -17.07 9.22 -23.14
CA GLY A 361 -18.12 9.92 -23.87
C GLY A 361 -17.90 11.43 -23.77
N PHE A 362 -18.72 12.24 -24.46
CA PHE A 362 -18.59 13.69 -24.42
C PHE A 362 -19.52 14.33 -23.38
N THR A 363 -20.69 13.70 -23.13
CA THR A 363 -21.67 14.17 -22.14
C THR A 363 -21.75 13.25 -20.92
N LEU A 364 -22.20 13.76 -19.78
CA LEU A 364 -22.48 12.97 -18.59
C LEU A 364 -23.44 11.80 -18.87
N GLU A 365 -24.50 12.03 -19.65
CA GLU A 365 -25.51 11.01 -19.95
C GLU A 365 -24.92 9.83 -20.74
N GLU A 366 -24.10 10.11 -21.75
CA GLU A 366 -23.40 9.08 -22.54
C GLU A 366 -22.51 8.22 -21.65
N ARG A 367 -21.69 8.87 -20.80
CA ARG A 367 -20.78 8.20 -19.87
C ARG A 367 -21.55 7.29 -18.90
N LEU A 368 -22.68 7.77 -18.34
CA LEU A 368 -23.52 6.98 -17.42
C LEU A 368 -24.22 5.79 -18.11
N LYS A 369 -24.72 5.97 -19.33
CA LYS A 369 -25.29 4.87 -20.13
C LYS A 369 -24.23 3.81 -20.43
N LYS A 370 -23.03 4.24 -20.79
CA LYS A 370 -21.92 3.34 -21.14
C LYS A 370 -21.43 2.55 -19.93
N VAL A 371 -21.12 3.21 -18.81
CA VAL A 371 -20.65 2.50 -17.59
C VAL A 371 -21.69 1.49 -17.09
N LYS A 372 -22.99 1.84 -17.11
CA LYS A 372 -24.07 0.92 -16.75
C LYS A 372 -24.06 -0.34 -17.61
N THR A 373 -23.87 -0.17 -18.92
CA THR A 373 -23.87 -1.26 -19.89
C THR A 373 -22.66 -2.18 -19.70
N ILE A 374 -21.47 -1.59 -19.51
CA ILE A 374 -20.24 -2.37 -19.29
C ILE A 374 -20.32 -3.14 -17.97
N LEU A 375 -20.74 -2.49 -16.88
CA LEU A 375 -20.88 -3.14 -15.56
C LEU A 375 -21.82 -4.35 -15.60
N ALA A 376 -22.93 -4.26 -16.34
CA ALA A 376 -23.84 -5.40 -16.53
C ALA A 376 -23.19 -6.54 -17.33
N GLY A 377 -22.37 -6.21 -18.34
CA GLY A 377 -21.70 -7.20 -19.19
C GLY A 377 -20.55 -7.95 -18.50
N VAL A 378 -19.84 -7.30 -17.57
CA VAL A 378 -18.69 -7.88 -16.85
C VAL A 378 -19.06 -8.54 -15.51
N GLN A 379 -20.34 -8.58 -15.16
CA GLN A 379 -20.79 -9.18 -13.91
C GLN A 379 -20.39 -10.66 -13.84
N GLY A 380 -19.70 -11.04 -12.77
CA GLY A 380 -19.18 -12.41 -12.58
C GLY A 380 -17.90 -12.73 -13.37
N VAL A 381 -17.36 -11.76 -14.12
CA VAL A 381 -16.09 -11.86 -14.85
C VAL A 381 -15.04 -10.96 -14.21
N VAL A 382 -15.43 -9.72 -13.88
CA VAL A 382 -14.61 -8.75 -13.13
C VAL A 382 -15.14 -8.68 -11.70
N GLU A 383 -14.26 -8.86 -10.72
CA GLU A 383 -14.64 -8.82 -9.30
C GLU A 383 -14.72 -7.38 -8.78
N ASN A 384 -13.68 -6.58 -9.03
CA ASN A 384 -13.58 -5.19 -8.59
C ASN A 384 -13.42 -4.24 -9.77
N ALA A 385 -14.53 -3.58 -10.13
CA ALA A 385 -14.54 -2.54 -11.16
C ALA A 385 -14.14 -1.17 -10.58
N ILE A 386 -13.22 -0.49 -11.26
CA ILE A 386 -12.81 0.90 -11.00
C ILE A 386 -13.33 1.76 -12.16
N LEU A 387 -14.08 2.83 -11.88
CA LEU A 387 -14.83 3.56 -12.90
C LEU A 387 -14.05 4.77 -13.41
N ASP A 388 -13.72 4.80 -14.70
CA ASP A 388 -13.10 5.96 -15.36
C ASP A 388 -14.04 6.52 -16.44
N PRO A 389 -14.55 7.75 -16.32
CA PRO A 389 -15.40 8.36 -17.34
C PRO A 389 -14.66 8.78 -18.61
N GLY A 390 -13.32 8.75 -18.59
CA GLY A 390 -12.45 9.31 -19.61
C GLY A 390 -12.50 10.85 -19.61
N VAL A 391 -11.34 11.48 -19.70
CA VAL A 391 -11.23 12.95 -19.71
C VAL A 391 -10.88 13.47 -21.11
N PRO A 392 -11.77 14.23 -21.76
CA PRO A 392 -11.44 14.98 -22.97
C PRO A 392 -10.45 16.11 -22.67
N ILE A 393 -9.87 16.67 -23.72
CA ILE A 393 -9.00 17.86 -23.58
C ILE A 393 -9.78 19.07 -23.06
N LEU A 394 -9.05 20.03 -22.50
CA LEU A 394 -9.61 21.28 -22.01
C LEU A 394 -10.35 22.02 -23.13
N GLY A 395 -11.62 22.36 -22.88
CA GLY A 395 -12.53 22.96 -23.86
C GLY A 395 -13.58 21.99 -24.41
N GLU A 396 -13.40 20.67 -24.24
CA GLU A 396 -14.31 19.63 -24.76
C GLU A 396 -15.03 18.85 -23.64
N GLY A 397 -15.32 19.51 -22.52
CA GLY A 397 -15.96 18.86 -21.36
C GLY A 397 -14.98 18.17 -20.40
N GLY A 398 -13.70 18.54 -20.43
CA GLY A 398 -12.70 17.95 -19.54
C GLY A 398 -13.00 18.06 -18.03
N ILE A 399 -13.52 19.21 -17.55
CA ILE A 399 -13.94 19.35 -16.14
C ILE A 399 -15.23 18.56 -15.84
N GLU A 400 -16.12 18.42 -16.82
CA GLU A 400 -17.33 17.60 -16.69
C GLU A 400 -16.98 16.12 -16.45
N ALA A 401 -15.84 15.63 -16.94
CA ALA A 401 -15.38 14.27 -16.64
C ALA A 401 -15.13 14.04 -15.14
N LEU A 402 -14.62 15.04 -14.40
CA LEU A 402 -14.48 14.94 -12.94
C LEU A 402 -15.84 14.82 -12.25
N HIS A 403 -16.83 15.60 -12.70
CA HIS A 403 -18.22 15.47 -12.24
C HIS A 403 -18.80 14.10 -12.57
N ALA A 404 -18.50 13.55 -13.74
CA ALA A 404 -18.93 12.22 -14.15
C ALA A 404 -18.32 11.14 -13.26
N ALA A 405 -17.02 11.21 -12.96
CA ALA A 405 -16.34 10.27 -12.06
C ALA A 405 -16.99 10.26 -10.66
N TRP A 406 -17.20 11.46 -10.09
CA TRP A 406 -17.91 11.60 -8.82
C TRP A 406 -19.33 11.02 -8.88
N THR A 407 -20.07 11.32 -9.95
CA THR A 407 -21.45 10.84 -10.14
C THR A 407 -21.49 9.31 -10.27
N MET A 408 -20.53 8.71 -10.97
CA MET A 408 -20.40 7.27 -11.10
C MET A 408 -20.16 6.60 -9.74
N LYS A 409 -19.20 7.08 -8.96
CA LYS A 409 -18.96 6.58 -7.60
C LYS A 409 -20.20 6.71 -6.72
N ARG A 410 -20.89 7.84 -6.79
CA ARG A 410 -22.15 8.05 -6.05
C ARG A 410 -23.25 7.05 -6.42
N LEU A 411 -23.40 6.72 -7.71
CA LEU A 411 -24.48 5.86 -8.19
C LEU A 411 -24.20 4.37 -7.99
N TYR A 412 -22.94 3.95 -8.14
CA TYR A 412 -22.57 2.53 -8.17
C TYR A 412 -21.77 2.08 -6.94
N GLY A 413 -21.27 3.01 -6.12
CA GLY A 413 -20.46 2.74 -4.94
C GLY A 413 -19.02 2.31 -5.24
N ASN A 414 -18.71 2.00 -6.50
CA ASN A 414 -17.38 1.58 -6.94
C ASN A 414 -16.34 2.73 -6.85
N PRO A 415 -15.05 2.40 -6.65
CA PRO A 415 -13.97 3.39 -6.75
C PRO A 415 -13.96 4.10 -8.10
N ALA A 416 -13.58 5.37 -8.12
CA ALA A 416 -13.50 6.18 -9.33
C ALA A 416 -12.05 6.58 -9.63
N ALA A 417 -11.67 6.42 -10.90
CA ALA A 417 -10.38 6.80 -11.44
C ALA A 417 -10.51 7.92 -12.46
N ILE A 418 -9.41 8.61 -12.75
CA ILE A 418 -9.35 9.52 -13.90
C ILE A 418 -7.93 9.68 -14.45
N GLY A 419 -7.82 9.63 -15.78
CA GLY A 419 -6.59 9.98 -16.52
C GLY A 419 -6.31 11.47 -16.63
N ILE A 420 -6.19 12.18 -15.50
CA ILE A 420 -6.24 13.66 -15.43
C ILE A 420 -5.25 14.40 -16.34
N HIS A 421 -4.10 13.80 -16.65
CA HIS A 421 -3.08 14.40 -17.51
C HIS A 421 -3.57 14.69 -18.95
N ASN A 422 -4.55 13.93 -19.43
CA ASN A 422 -5.15 14.13 -20.75
C ASN A 422 -5.88 15.47 -20.88
N LEU A 423 -6.35 16.04 -19.77
CA LEU A 423 -7.03 17.33 -19.74
C LEU A 423 -6.21 18.44 -20.42
N VAL A 424 -4.88 18.41 -20.27
CA VAL A 424 -3.99 19.45 -20.83
C VAL A 424 -3.16 18.95 -21.99
N ALA A 425 -3.44 17.76 -22.52
CA ALA A 425 -2.71 17.19 -23.66
C ALA A 425 -2.80 18.09 -24.90
N GLY A 426 -3.99 18.65 -25.17
CA GLY A 426 -4.23 19.55 -26.30
C GLY A 426 -3.76 21.00 -26.12
N VAL A 427 -3.26 21.38 -24.94
CA VAL A 427 -2.85 22.78 -24.69
C VAL A 427 -1.48 23.06 -25.34
N PRO A 428 -1.35 24.09 -26.20
CA PRO A 428 -0.09 24.48 -26.84
C PRO A 428 1.04 24.77 -25.84
N HIS A 429 2.28 24.44 -26.22
CA HIS A 429 3.45 24.61 -25.35
C HIS A 429 3.65 26.06 -24.89
N GLU A 430 3.43 27.04 -25.77
CA GLU A 430 3.53 28.47 -25.46
C GLU A 430 2.55 28.91 -24.36
N LEU A 431 1.35 28.33 -24.30
CA LEU A 431 0.38 28.61 -23.25
C LEU A 431 0.76 27.92 -21.94
N LYS A 432 1.33 26.71 -22.00
CA LYS A 432 1.86 26.00 -20.82
C LYS A 432 3.02 26.74 -20.14
N GLN A 433 3.72 27.63 -20.85
CA GLN A 433 4.75 28.51 -20.27
C GLN A 433 4.18 29.76 -19.61
N LYS A 434 2.96 30.18 -19.98
CA LYS A 434 2.31 31.41 -19.50
C LYS A 434 1.28 31.16 -18.41
N MET A 435 0.77 29.94 -18.30
CA MET A 435 -0.28 29.54 -17.36
C MET A 435 0.16 28.30 -16.59
N ASP A 436 -0.10 28.28 -15.28
CA ASP A 436 0.20 27.11 -14.46
C ASP A 436 -0.96 26.11 -14.51
N PHE A 437 -0.74 25.01 -15.21
CA PHE A 437 -1.69 23.91 -15.33
C PHE A 437 -1.51 22.82 -14.27
N THR A 438 -0.63 22.98 -13.27
CA THR A 438 -0.49 21.93 -12.25
C THR A 438 -1.67 21.79 -11.31
N PHE A 439 -2.52 22.79 -11.21
CA PHE A 439 -3.75 22.70 -10.42
C PHE A 439 -4.61 21.48 -10.83
N ILE A 440 -4.51 21.00 -12.07
CA ILE A 440 -5.28 19.85 -12.54
C ILE A 440 -5.03 18.61 -11.67
N TYR A 441 -3.81 18.43 -11.16
CA TYR A 441 -3.46 17.27 -10.35
C TYR A 441 -4.13 17.29 -8.98
N ALA A 442 -4.57 18.45 -8.50
CA ALA A 442 -5.34 18.60 -7.27
C ALA A 442 -6.83 18.29 -7.46
N LEU A 443 -7.34 18.36 -8.70
CA LEU A 443 -8.78 18.24 -8.95
C LEU A 443 -9.34 16.87 -8.53
N PRO A 444 -8.72 15.72 -8.88
CA PRO A 444 -9.25 14.41 -8.46
C PRO A 444 -9.44 14.28 -6.95
N SER A 445 -8.48 14.76 -6.16
CA SER A 445 -8.54 14.85 -4.70
C SER A 445 -9.69 15.70 -4.20
N ILE A 446 -9.85 16.90 -4.76
CA ILE A 446 -10.93 17.83 -4.38
C ILE A 446 -12.29 17.21 -4.66
N TYR A 447 -12.43 16.54 -5.79
CA TYR A 447 -13.63 15.80 -6.17
C TYR A 447 -13.81 14.49 -5.40
N GLY A 448 -12.87 14.06 -4.55
CA GLY A 448 -13.00 12.82 -3.77
C GLY A 448 -12.97 11.55 -4.63
N LEU A 449 -12.13 11.55 -5.67
CA LEU A 449 -11.82 10.37 -6.48
C LEU A 449 -10.73 9.53 -5.82
N ASP A 450 -10.56 8.29 -6.28
CA ASP A 450 -9.76 7.28 -5.59
C ASP A 450 -8.42 6.99 -6.29
N LEU A 451 -8.37 7.16 -7.61
CA LEU A 451 -7.18 6.90 -8.43
C LEU A 451 -6.96 8.00 -9.46
N SER A 452 -5.75 8.55 -9.52
CA SER A 452 -5.34 9.54 -10.50
C SER A 452 -4.19 9.02 -11.36
N LEU A 453 -4.47 8.76 -12.65
CA LEU A 453 -3.42 8.45 -13.62
C LEU A 453 -2.82 9.79 -14.08
N TYR A 454 -1.74 10.20 -13.42
CA TYR A 454 -1.22 11.56 -13.55
C TYR A 454 -0.28 11.76 -14.75
N GLY A 455 -0.08 10.71 -15.56
CA GLY A 455 0.77 10.75 -16.75
C GLY A 455 2.21 10.42 -16.40
N PRO A 456 3.21 10.94 -17.15
CA PRO A 456 4.60 10.49 -17.05
C PRO A 456 5.14 10.48 -15.62
N ILE A 457 5.66 9.33 -15.17
CA ILE A 457 6.12 9.10 -13.79
C ILE A 457 7.16 10.13 -13.32
N ARG A 458 8.00 10.64 -14.23
CA ARG A 458 9.01 11.68 -13.96
C ARG A 458 8.45 12.97 -13.36
N ASN A 459 7.14 13.20 -13.44
CA ASN A 459 6.48 14.35 -12.83
C ASN A 459 6.19 14.16 -11.33
N ALA A 460 6.41 12.96 -10.77
CA ALA A 460 6.16 12.64 -9.36
C ALA A 460 6.70 13.69 -8.37
N PRO A 461 7.95 14.18 -8.48
CA PRO A 461 8.51 15.14 -7.53
C PRO A 461 7.73 16.47 -7.45
N ARG A 462 7.01 16.84 -8.51
CA ARG A 462 6.15 18.04 -8.53
C ARG A 462 4.74 17.74 -8.05
N ILE A 463 4.25 16.53 -8.26
CA ILE A 463 2.84 16.16 -8.05
C ILE A 463 2.58 15.73 -6.61
N PHE A 464 3.42 14.86 -6.04
CA PHE A 464 3.22 14.33 -4.69
C PHE A 464 3.09 15.42 -3.61
N PRO A 465 4.00 16.43 -3.51
CA PRO A 465 3.85 17.49 -2.51
C PRO A 465 2.57 18.32 -2.69
N LEU A 466 2.19 18.60 -3.95
CA LEU A 466 0.96 19.35 -4.26
C LEU A 466 -0.28 18.57 -3.80
N VAL A 467 -0.37 17.29 -4.18
CA VAL A 467 -1.51 16.44 -3.85
C VAL A 467 -1.57 16.18 -2.35
N ALA A 468 -0.44 16.00 -1.67
CA ALA A 468 -0.40 15.73 -0.23
C ALA A 468 -0.97 16.90 0.58
N ALA A 469 -0.65 18.13 0.19
CA ALA A 469 -1.22 19.33 0.80
C ALA A 469 -2.75 19.41 0.60
N VAL A 470 -3.24 19.02 -0.58
CA VAL A 470 -4.67 19.01 -0.91
C VAL A 470 -5.40 17.92 -0.13
N GLU A 471 -4.88 16.70 -0.09
CA GLU A 471 -5.43 15.58 0.68
C GLU A 471 -5.51 15.92 2.17
N ALA A 472 -4.46 16.53 2.74
CA ALA A 472 -4.49 16.99 4.12
C ALA A 472 -5.62 18.01 4.38
N ALA A 473 -5.86 18.94 3.46
CA ALA A 473 -6.95 19.90 3.57
C ALA A 473 -8.34 19.25 3.43
N VAL A 474 -8.49 18.28 2.51
CA VAL A 474 -9.73 17.52 2.32
C VAL A 474 -10.05 16.68 3.56
N ALA A 475 -9.05 16.03 4.16
CA ALA A 475 -9.22 15.27 5.39
C ALA A 475 -9.53 16.16 6.61
N ASP A 476 -9.00 17.38 6.65
CA ASP A 476 -9.37 18.36 7.68
C ASP A 476 -10.85 18.75 7.58
N GLU A 477 -11.35 18.99 6.37
CA GLU A 477 -12.77 19.24 6.12
C GLU A 477 -13.63 18.04 6.55
N LEU A 478 -13.21 16.82 6.19
CA LEU A 478 -13.85 15.59 6.61
C LEU A 478 -13.94 15.48 8.14
N HIS A 479 -12.82 15.72 8.82
CA HIS A 479 -12.75 15.66 10.28
C HIS A 479 -13.64 16.71 10.93
N ASN A 480 -13.61 17.94 10.44
CA ASN A 480 -14.42 19.03 10.98
C ASN A 480 -15.92 18.81 10.74
N ALA A 481 -16.31 18.29 9.57
CA ALA A 481 -17.72 18.07 9.23
C ALA A 481 -18.29 16.80 9.89
N LEU A 482 -17.58 15.67 9.74
CA LEU A 482 -18.09 14.35 10.14
C LEU A 482 -17.53 13.88 11.50
N GLY A 483 -16.51 14.53 12.05
CA GLY A 483 -15.87 14.09 13.30
C GLY A 483 -15.07 12.79 13.12
N ILE A 484 -14.81 12.40 11.87
CA ILE A 484 -14.13 11.16 11.50
C ILE A 484 -12.71 11.51 11.05
N LEU A 485 -11.73 10.76 11.54
CA LEU A 485 -10.35 10.90 11.12
C LEU A 485 -10.08 10.07 9.85
N PRO A 486 -9.12 10.48 9.00
CA PRO A 486 -8.65 9.63 7.91
C PRO A 486 -7.99 8.35 8.45
N ARG A 487 -7.89 7.32 7.61
CA ARG A 487 -7.25 6.05 7.97
C ARG A 487 -5.75 6.19 8.27
N PRO A 488 -5.15 5.29 9.08
CA PRO A 488 -3.72 5.32 9.35
C PRO A 488 -2.91 5.24 8.04
N VAL A 489 -1.89 6.09 7.89
CA VAL A 489 -1.22 6.43 6.61
C VAL A 489 -2.02 7.42 5.75
N HIS A 490 -1.95 8.70 6.13
CA HIS A 490 -2.56 9.81 5.41
C HIS A 490 -1.73 11.10 5.59
N PRO A 491 -1.61 11.99 4.58
CA PRO A 491 -0.85 13.24 4.70
C PRO A 491 -1.31 14.16 5.85
N TYR A 492 -2.54 13.95 6.34
CA TYR A 492 -3.17 14.73 7.40
C TYR A 492 -2.40 14.63 8.73
N TYR A 493 -1.87 13.45 9.03
CA TYR A 493 -1.13 13.21 10.28
C TYR A 493 0.22 13.92 10.29
N LYS A 494 0.91 13.99 9.15
CA LYS A 494 2.18 14.72 9.02
C LYS A 494 2.02 16.22 9.32
N VAL A 495 0.91 16.82 8.89
CA VAL A 495 0.59 18.23 9.18
C VAL A 495 0.26 18.45 10.66
N ARG A 496 -0.40 17.49 11.31
CA ARG A 496 -0.76 17.58 12.73
C ARG A 496 0.44 17.40 13.66
N GLU A 497 1.35 16.49 13.34
CA GLU A 497 2.57 16.23 14.13
C GLU A 497 3.54 17.42 14.14
N ALA A 498 3.48 18.29 13.12
CA ALA A 498 4.28 19.50 13.04
C ALA A 498 3.75 20.67 13.91
N ARG A 499 2.58 20.53 14.55
CA ARG A 499 1.97 21.52 15.45
C ARG A 499 2.14 21.11 16.90
#